data_AF-A0A518H692-F1
#
_entry.id   AF-A0A518H692-F1
#
_cell.length_a   1.000
_cell.length_b   1.000
_cell.length_c   1.000
_cell.angle_alpha   90.00
_cell.angle_beta   90.00
_cell.angle_gamma   90.00
#
_symmetry.space_group_name_H-M   'P 1'
#
loop_
_entity.id
_entity.type
_entity.pdbx_description
1 polymer ?
#
loop_
_entity_poly.entity_id
_entity_poly.type
_entity_poly.pdbx_seq_one_letter_code
_entity_poly.pdbx_strand_id
1 'polypeptide(L)'
;MSDDPRRHDRPSGPGDGGRPTQPGLEERWDRVRAEMERAEFWLGRQGSIVLKPFEGRRYWVVRFRFDHEGRRRQGMLFIGREEDREMLRRARELLARFRSEALVLKLISRSARQAARARRGALRANRSARGDGLERDGREDVGERPLGTGWPSP
;
A
#
# COMPACT_ATOMS: atom_id res chain seq x y z
N MET A 1 36.67 -52.38 52.94
CA MET A 1 35.87 -51.21 53.38
C MET A 1 36.70 -50.00 53.02
N SER A 2 36.48 -49.45 51.83
CA SER A 2 37.25 -48.33 51.29
C SER A 2 36.33 -47.12 51.22
N ASP A 3 36.60 -46.16 52.09
CA ASP A 3 36.08 -44.80 52.04
C ASP A 3 36.62 -44.12 50.78
N ASP A 4 35.73 -43.68 49.90
CA ASP A 4 36.06 -42.92 48.68
C ASP A 4 35.74 -41.43 48.93
N PRO A 5 36.74 -40.57 49.22
CA PRO A 5 36.53 -39.18 49.58
C PRO A 5 36.36 -38.22 48.38
N ARG A 6 36.06 -38.72 47.17
CA ARG A 6 35.90 -37.87 45.98
C ARG A 6 34.47 -37.34 45.83
N ARG A 7 33.96 -36.65 46.86
CA ARG A 7 32.87 -35.68 46.67
C ARG A 7 33.44 -34.49 45.92
N HIS A 8 33.33 -34.54 44.60
CA HIS A 8 33.45 -33.37 43.76
C HIS A 8 32.38 -32.36 44.17
N ASP A 9 32.80 -31.31 44.87
CA ASP A 9 32.13 -30.03 44.87
C ASP A 9 31.92 -29.62 43.41
N ARG A 10 30.72 -29.88 42.89
CA ARG A 10 30.26 -29.22 41.67
C ARG A 10 30.02 -27.76 42.07
N PRO A 11 30.77 -26.80 41.53
CA PRO A 11 30.41 -25.41 41.69
C PRO A 11 29.00 -25.24 41.11
N SER A 12 28.04 -24.92 41.99
CA SER A 12 26.73 -24.39 41.60
C SER A 12 26.99 -23.17 40.74
N GLY A 13 26.93 -23.34 39.41
CA GLY A 13 27.18 -22.28 38.46
C GLY A 13 26.20 -21.12 38.70
N PRO A 14 26.67 -19.90 38.97
CA PRO A 14 25.83 -18.73 38.98
C PRO A 14 25.55 -18.39 37.51
N GLY A 15 24.38 -18.77 37.04
CA GLY A 15 24.03 -18.58 35.64
C GLY A 15 22.65 -19.11 35.38
N ASP A 16 21.65 -18.61 36.12
CA ASP A 16 20.33 -18.43 35.53
C ASP A 16 20.53 -17.51 34.32
N GLY A 17 20.93 -18.12 33.21
CA GLY A 17 21.31 -17.47 31.98
C GLY A 17 20.11 -16.70 31.52
N GLY A 18 20.15 -15.38 31.79
CA GLY A 18 19.05 -14.44 31.69
C GLY A 18 18.15 -14.77 30.51
N ARG A 19 17.09 -15.53 30.77
CA ARG A 19 16.08 -15.83 29.77
C ARG A 19 15.59 -14.45 29.34
N PRO A 20 15.75 -14.05 28.07
CA PRO A 20 15.43 -12.69 27.65
C PRO A 20 13.99 -12.42 28.08
N THR A 21 13.83 -11.54 29.06
CA THR A 21 12.52 -11.18 29.61
C THR A 21 11.69 -10.74 28.41
N GLN A 22 10.59 -11.45 28.17
CA GLN A 22 9.79 -11.13 27.00
C GLN A 22 9.43 -9.65 27.05
N PRO A 23 9.61 -8.90 25.95
CA PRO A 23 9.31 -7.48 25.92
C PRO A 23 7.87 -7.26 26.38
N GLY A 24 7.63 -6.22 27.15
CA GLY A 24 6.29 -5.88 27.66
C GLY A 24 5.29 -5.72 26.52
N LEU A 25 3.98 -5.84 26.83
CA LEU A 25 2.92 -5.70 25.83
C LEU A 25 3.04 -4.39 25.05
N GLU A 26 3.32 -3.28 25.73
CA GLU A 26 3.45 -1.96 25.10
C GLU A 26 4.64 -1.89 24.14
N GLU A 27 5.80 -2.41 24.54
CA GLU A 27 6.98 -2.42 23.67
C GLU A 27 6.77 -3.29 22.41
N ARG A 28 6.09 -4.44 22.56
CA ARG A 28 5.69 -5.26 21.40
C ARG A 28 4.72 -4.51 20.50
N TRP A 29 3.73 -3.86 21.10
CA TRP A 29 2.74 -3.09 20.37
C TRP A 29 3.38 -1.92 19.61
N ASP A 30 4.31 -1.19 20.21
CA ASP A 30 4.99 -0.06 19.56
C ASP A 30 5.75 -0.50 18.31
N ARG A 31 6.41 -1.66 18.36
CA ARG A 31 7.07 -2.24 17.17
C ARG A 31 6.05 -2.58 16.08
N VAL A 32 4.96 -3.27 16.44
CA VAL A 32 3.90 -3.63 15.48
C VAL A 32 3.26 -2.38 14.86
N ARG A 33 2.97 -1.38 15.70
CA ARG A 33 2.42 -0.10 15.29
C ARG A 33 3.35 0.60 14.31
N ALA A 34 4.64 0.72 14.62
CA ALA A 34 5.61 1.37 13.75
C ALA A 34 5.72 0.67 12.38
N GLU A 35 5.70 -0.67 12.34
CA GLU A 35 5.68 -1.41 11.07
C GLU A 35 4.37 -1.20 10.28
N MET A 36 3.24 -1.15 10.99
CA MET A 36 1.95 -0.87 10.35
C MET A 36 1.89 0.55 9.80
N GLU A 37 2.41 1.54 10.51
CA GLU A 37 2.52 2.94 10.06
C GLU A 37 3.44 3.05 8.83
N ARG A 38 4.59 2.35 8.82
CA ARG A 38 5.47 2.27 7.63
C ARG A 38 4.75 1.72 6.38
N ALA A 39 3.79 0.82 6.58
CA ALA A 39 3.02 0.20 5.51
C ALA A 39 1.62 0.83 5.30
N GLU A 40 1.33 1.96 5.92
CA GLU A 40 0.00 2.59 5.99
C GLU A 40 -0.68 2.68 4.62
N PHE A 41 0.02 3.21 3.61
CA PHE A 41 -0.52 3.40 2.26
C PHE A 41 -1.08 2.10 1.66
N TRP A 42 -0.39 0.98 1.86
CA TRP A 42 -0.83 -0.32 1.35
C TRP A 42 -1.91 -0.93 2.24
N LEU A 43 -1.79 -0.78 3.55
CA LEU A 43 -2.73 -1.29 4.53
C LEU A 43 -4.12 -0.64 4.41
N GLY A 44 -4.18 0.69 4.26
CA GLY A 44 -5.44 1.42 4.09
C GLY A 44 -6.22 1.00 2.83
N ARG A 45 -5.52 0.51 1.80
CA ARG A 45 -6.14 0.10 0.53
C ARG A 45 -6.56 -1.36 0.48
N GLN A 46 -5.74 -2.26 1.03
CA GLN A 46 -5.90 -3.71 0.84
C GLN A 46 -5.40 -4.56 2.01
N GLY A 47 -5.09 -3.94 3.15
CA GLY A 47 -4.68 -4.66 4.36
C GLY A 47 -5.80 -5.55 4.89
N SER A 48 -5.45 -6.75 5.34
CA SER A 48 -6.38 -7.65 6.03
C SER A 48 -5.68 -8.41 7.15
N ILE A 49 -6.36 -8.60 8.27
CA ILE A 49 -5.84 -9.38 9.40
C ILE A 49 -6.34 -10.81 9.26
N VAL A 50 -5.44 -11.77 9.34
CA VAL A 50 -5.74 -13.20 9.26
C VAL A 50 -4.97 -13.97 10.33
N LEU A 51 -5.49 -15.13 10.71
CA LEU A 51 -4.81 -16.05 11.61
C LEU A 51 -4.01 -17.05 10.76
N LYS A 52 -2.70 -17.20 11.01
CA LYS A 52 -1.81 -18.05 10.23
C LYS A 52 -1.05 -19.04 11.14
N PRO A 53 -0.99 -20.33 10.80
CA PRO A 53 -0.12 -21.27 11.50
C PRO A 53 1.36 -21.01 11.16
N PHE A 54 2.23 -21.05 12.16
CA PHE A 54 3.69 -20.92 12.05
C PHE A 54 4.35 -21.66 13.22
N GLU A 55 5.28 -22.58 12.92
CA GLU A 55 6.03 -23.36 13.93
C GLU A 55 5.15 -24.01 15.01
N GLY A 56 4.06 -24.65 14.60
CA GLY A 56 3.13 -25.34 15.52
C GLY A 56 2.27 -24.41 16.39
N ARG A 57 2.32 -23.10 16.17
CA ARG A 57 1.47 -22.10 16.84
C ARG A 57 0.69 -21.29 15.82
N ARG A 58 -0.30 -20.52 16.28
CA ARG A 58 -1.10 -19.63 15.41
C ARG A 58 -0.81 -18.18 15.76
N TYR A 59 -0.65 -17.36 14.74
CA TYR A 59 -0.31 -15.94 14.86
C TYR A 59 -1.28 -15.08 14.06
N TRP A 60 -1.69 -13.97 14.65
CA TRP A 60 -2.35 -12.90 13.92
C TRP A 60 -1.34 -12.19 13.04
N VAL A 61 -1.64 -12.08 11.75
CA VAL A 61 -0.81 -11.39 10.78
C VAL A 61 -1.64 -10.39 9.96
N VAL A 62 -1.05 -9.24 9.68
CA VAL A 62 -1.58 -8.31 8.67
C VAL A 62 -0.95 -8.64 7.34
N ARG A 63 -1.77 -8.99 6.34
CA ARG A 63 -1.32 -9.18 4.95
C ARG A 63 -1.72 -8.01 4.08
N PHE A 64 -0.85 -7.64 3.16
CA PHE A 64 -1.11 -6.64 2.13
C PHE A 64 -0.34 -6.96 0.86
N ARG A 65 -0.64 -6.24 -0.22
CA ARG A 65 0.13 -6.32 -1.45
C ARG A 65 0.79 -4.98 -1.71
N PHE A 66 1.93 -5.01 -2.37
CA PHE A 66 2.67 -3.82 -2.79
C PHE A 66 3.38 -4.13 -4.11
N ASP A 67 3.69 -3.08 -4.86
CA ASP A 67 4.45 -3.21 -6.10
C ASP A 67 5.94 -2.99 -5.78
N HIS A 68 6.78 -3.90 -6.27
CA HIS A 68 8.23 -3.83 -6.14
C HIS A 68 8.84 -4.24 -7.47
N GLU A 69 9.61 -3.34 -8.09
CA GLU A 69 10.23 -3.54 -9.41
C GLU A 69 9.21 -3.94 -10.49
N GLY A 70 8.05 -3.27 -10.50
CA GLY A 70 6.96 -3.53 -11.45
C GLY A 70 6.21 -4.85 -11.22
N ARG A 71 6.55 -5.61 -10.16
CA ARG A 71 5.89 -6.87 -9.81
C ARG A 71 5.08 -6.73 -8.52
N ARG A 72 3.87 -7.30 -8.52
CA ARG A 72 3.02 -7.34 -7.33
C ARG A 72 3.52 -8.40 -6.36
N ARG A 73 3.92 -7.97 -5.15
CA ARG A 73 4.37 -8.84 -4.05
C ARG A 73 3.34 -8.84 -2.91
N GLN A 74 3.41 -9.85 -2.05
CA GLN A 74 2.60 -9.93 -0.84
C GLN A 74 3.49 -9.73 0.38
N GLY A 75 3.18 -8.72 1.19
CA GLY A 75 3.80 -8.47 2.49
C GLY A 75 2.97 -9.08 3.61
N MET A 76 3.64 -9.45 4.71
CA MET A 76 3.01 -9.91 5.94
C MET A 76 3.71 -9.26 7.15
N LEU A 77 2.94 -8.79 8.12
CA LEU A 77 3.43 -8.30 9.41
C LEU A 77 2.82 -9.15 10.52
N PHE A 78 3.64 -9.65 11.43
CA PHE A 78 3.17 -10.39 12.60
C PHE A 78 2.72 -9.42 13.68
N ILE A 79 1.50 -9.62 14.19
CA ILE A 79 0.94 -8.81 15.27
C ILE A 79 1.24 -9.47 16.62
N GLY A 80 0.97 -10.76 16.72
CA GLY A 80 1.00 -11.50 17.98
C GLY A 80 0.48 -12.92 17.81
N ARG A 81 0.46 -13.69 18.90
CA ARG A 81 -0.11 -15.04 18.93
C ARG A 81 -1.64 -14.99 18.96
N GLU A 82 -2.27 -16.13 18.75
CA GLU A 82 -3.74 -16.27 18.79
C GLU A 82 -4.36 -15.72 20.09
N GLU A 83 -3.68 -15.94 21.21
CA GLU A 83 -4.05 -15.49 22.55
C GLU A 83 -3.91 -13.98 22.79
N ASP A 84 -3.14 -13.25 21.96
CA ASP A 84 -2.87 -11.81 22.12
C ASP A 84 -4.04 -10.94 21.64
N ARG A 85 -5.21 -11.09 22.28
CA ARG A 85 -6.47 -10.41 21.88
C ARG A 85 -6.36 -8.89 21.92
N GLU A 86 -5.59 -8.34 22.85
CA GLU A 86 -5.40 -6.89 22.97
C GLU A 86 -4.57 -6.32 21.81
N MET A 87 -3.48 -7.00 21.41
CA MET A 87 -2.73 -6.58 20.21
C MET A 87 -3.59 -6.66 18.95
N LEU A 88 -4.43 -7.70 18.83
CA LEU A 88 -5.38 -7.82 17.72
C LEU A 88 -6.40 -6.66 17.70
N ARG A 89 -6.95 -6.28 18.86
CA ARG A 89 -7.90 -5.17 18.98
C ARG A 89 -7.26 -3.87 18.51
N ARG A 90 -6.08 -3.52 19.04
CA ARG A 90 -5.34 -2.31 18.66
C ARG A 90 -4.96 -2.30 17.18
N ALA A 91 -4.53 -3.44 16.62
CA ALA A 91 -4.22 -3.57 15.20
C ALA A 91 -5.46 -3.36 14.31
N ARG A 92 -6.63 -3.85 14.72
CA ARG A 92 -7.91 -3.62 14.01
C ARG A 92 -8.29 -2.16 14.00
N GLU A 93 -8.18 -1.49 15.14
CA GLU A 93 -8.46 -0.05 15.28
C GLU A 93 -7.54 0.78 14.39
N LEU A 94 -6.24 0.50 14.42
CA LEU A 94 -5.26 1.18 13.57
C LEU A 94 -5.55 0.96 12.08
N LEU A 95 -5.86 -0.28 11.68
CA LEU A 95 -6.23 -0.59 10.29
C LEU A 95 -7.53 0.11 9.86
N ALA A 96 -8.50 0.25 10.76
CA ALA A 96 -9.74 0.97 10.49
C ALA A 96 -9.46 2.47 10.26
N ARG A 97 -8.56 3.08 11.03
CA ARG A 97 -8.11 4.46 10.83
C ARG A 97 -7.48 4.65 9.45
N PHE A 98 -6.50 3.83 9.08
CA PHE A 98 -5.86 3.91 7.75
C PHE A 98 -6.88 3.79 6.60
N ARG A 99 -7.90 2.93 6.76
CA ARG A 99 -8.97 2.79 5.76
C ARG A 99 -9.84 4.03 5.67
N SER A 100 -10.19 4.63 6.80
CA SER A 100 -10.99 5.87 6.83
C SER A 100 -10.26 7.01 6.11
N GLU A 101 -8.95 7.15 6.35
CA GLU A 101 -8.12 8.17 5.70
C GLU A 101 -7.96 7.90 4.19
N ALA A 102 -7.74 6.64 3.80
CA ALA A 102 -7.69 6.25 2.39
C ALA A 102 -9.00 6.52 1.64
N LEU A 103 -10.15 6.40 2.31
CA LEU A 103 -11.45 6.74 1.72
C LEU A 103 -11.60 8.24 1.46
N VAL A 104 -11.16 9.08 2.41
CA VAL A 104 -11.15 10.54 2.24
C VAL A 104 -10.28 10.95 1.05
N LEU A 105 -9.07 10.42 0.95
CA LEU A 105 -8.18 10.69 -0.18
C LEU A 105 -8.78 10.23 -1.51
N LYS A 106 -9.47 9.08 -1.53
CA LYS A 106 -10.17 8.57 -2.71
C LYS A 106 -11.30 9.51 -3.14
N LEU A 107 -12.05 10.07 -2.17
CA LEU A 107 -13.12 11.01 -2.43
C LEU A 107 -12.56 12.31 -3.02
N ILE A 108 -11.55 12.92 -2.38
CA ILE A 108 -10.86 14.13 -2.87
C ILE A 108 -10.35 13.90 -4.31
N SER A 109 -9.68 12.77 -4.55
CA SER A 109 -9.15 12.41 -5.88
C SER A 109 -10.25 12.22 -6.93
N ARG A 110 -11.45 11.78 -6.54
CA ARG A 110 -12.60 11.65 -7.44
C ARG A 110 -13.16 13.04 -7.77
N SER A 111 -13.36 13.88 -6.77
CA SER A 111 -13.88 15.25 -6.93
C SER A 111 -12.95 16.10 -7.81
N ALA A 112 -11.63 16.03 -7.58
CA ALA A 112 -10.64 16.73 -8.39
C ALA A 112 -10.69 16.30 -9.88
N ARG A 113 -10.84 15.00 -10.15
CA ARG A 113 -10.98 14.49 -11.53
C ARG A 113 -12.26 14.96 -12.20
N GLN A 114 -13.36 15.04 -11.46
CA GLN A 114 -14.63 15.55 -11.98
C GLN A 114 -14.53 17.04 -12.32
N ALA A 115 -13.97 17.86 -11.42
CA ALA A 115 -13.73 19.28 -11.66
C ALA A 115 -12.82 19.52 -12.89
N ALA A 116 -11.74 18.76 -13.03
CA ALA A 116 -10.85 18.85 -14.18
C ALA A 116 -11.55 18.51 -15.50
N ARG A 117 -12.45 17.50 -15.51
CA ARG A 117 -13.26 17.14 -16.69
C ARG A 117 -14.25 18.24 -17.03
N ALA A 118 -14.96 18.79 -16.04
CA ALA A 118 -15.90 19.89 -16.24
C ALA A 118 -15.20 21.12 -16.84
N ARG A 119 -14.03 21.49 -16.30
CA ARG A 119 -13.23 22.61 -16.82
C ARG A 119 -12.80 22.38 -18.27
N ARG A 120 -12.33 21.17 -18.62
CA ARG A 120 -11.95 20.84 -20.01
C ARG A 120 -13.16 20.91 -20.96
N GLY A 121 -14.33 20.48 -20.51
CA GLY A 121 -15.59 20.60 -21.27
C GLY A 121 -15.96 22.06 -21.54
N ALA A 122 -15.95 22.90 -20.50
CA ALA A 122 -16.25 24.33 -20.61
C ALA A 122 -15.29 25.07 -21.56
N LEU A 123 -13.98 24.76 -21.47
CA LEU A 123 -12.98 25.36 -22.36
C LEU A 123 -13.18 24.94 -23.83
N ARG A 124 -13.63 23.71 -24.09
CA ARG A 124 -13.97 23.26 -25.45
C ARG A 124 -15.22 23.96 -25.99
N ALA A 125 -16.27 24.06 -25.17
CA ALA A 125 -17.50 24.75 -25.53
C ALA A 125 -17.23 26.23 -25.88
N ASN A 126 -16.43 26.92 -25.07
CA ASN A 126 -16.04 28.31 -25.33
C ASN A 126 -15.21 28.47 -26.62
N ARG A 127 -14.42 27.45 -27.02
CA ARG A 127 -13.66 27.49 -28.26
C ARG A 127 -14.56 27.31 -29.48
N SER A 128 -15.51 26.37 -29.43
CA SER A 128 -16.49 26.18 -30.51
C SER A 128 -17.35 27.43 -30.72
N ALA A 129 -17.82 28.06 -29.63
CA ALA A 129 -18.59 29.29 -29.70
C ALA A 129 -17.83 30.48 -30.31
N ARG A 130 -16.49 30.46 -30.30
CA ARG A 130 -15.65 31.50 -30.93
C ARG A 130 -15.18 31.14 -32.34
N GLY A 131 -15.21 29.86 -32.72
CA GLY A 131 -14.68 29.36 -33.99
C GLY A 131 -15.70 29.35 -35.15
N ASP A 132 -17.00 29.25 -34.86
CA ASP A 132 -18.05 29.20 -35.89
C ASP A 132 -18.41 30.58 -36.50
N GLY A 133 -17.74 31.66 -36.08
CA GLY A 133 -18.01 33.02 -36.56
C GLY A 133 -17.12 33.51 -37.72
N LEU A 134 -16.16 32.72 -38.20
CA LEU A 134 -15.12 33.19 -39.13
C LEU A 134 -15.00 32.42 -40.46
N GLU A 135 -15.86 31.43 -40.75
CA GLU A 135 -15.85 30.70 -42.03
C GLU A 135 -17.24 30.60 -42.67
N ARG A 136 -17.82 31.72 -43.08
CA ARG A 136 -18.78 31.79 -44.20
C ARG A 136 -18.77 33.20 -44.81
N ASP A 137 -17.63 33.62 -45.35
CA ASP A 137 -17.65 34.65 -46.38
C ASP A 137 -16.52 34.39 -47.38
N GLY A 138 -16.86 34.28 -48.66
CA GLY A 138 -15.87 34.26 -49.75
C GLY A 138 -15.35 32.89 -50.20
N ARG A 139 -16.19 32.07 -50.86
CA ARG A 139 -15.71 31.16 -51.92
C ARG A 139 -16.63 31.22 -53.14
N GLU A 140 -16.58 32.35 -53.83
CA GLU A 140 -16.75 32.41 -55.30
C GLU A 140 -15.33 32.21 -55.88
N ASP A 141 -15.09 31.11 -56.60
CA ASP A 141 -14.86 31.06 -58.06
C ASP A 141 -13.48 31.69 -58.43
N VAL A 142 -12.49 31.03 -59.05
CA VAL A 142 -12.44 30.58 -60.46
C VAL A 142 -11.10 29.82 -60.68
N GLY A 143 -11.11 28.76 -61.51
CA GLY A 143 -9.98 28.26 -62.35
C GLY A 143 -8.78 27.63 -61.61
N GLU A 144 -7.99 26.70 -62.12
CA GLU A 144 -7.84 26.00 -63.40
C GLU A 144 -7.05 24.70 -63.09
N ARG A 145 -7.29 23.64 -63.87
CA ARG A 145 -6.53 22.38 -63.80
C ARG A 145 -5.21 22.51 -64.57
N PRO A 146 -4.09 21.98 -64.07
CA PRO A 146 -3.08 21.42 -64.96
C PRO A 146 -3.06 19.89 -64.86
N LEU A 147 -3.20 19.28 -66.03
CA LEU A 147 -2.82 17.90 -66.32
C LEU A 147 -1.31 17.79 -66.11
N GLY A 148 -0.87 16.78 -65.35
CA GLY A 148 0.55 16.56 -65.07
C GLY A 148 0.80 15.15 -64.56
N THR A 149 0.66 14.18 -65.45
CA THR A 149 1.17 12.81 -65.36
C THR A 149 2.64 12.78 -64.95
N GLY A 150 2.98 11.94 -63.97
CA GLY A 150 4.37 11.64 -63.66
C GLY A 150 4.54 10.74 -62.45
N TRP A 151 4.26 9.44 -62.62
CA TRP A 151 4.91 8.41 -61.79
C TRP A 151 6.38 8.30 -62.23
N PRO A 152 7.31 8.02 -61.31
CA PRO A 152 7.79 6.64 -61.25
C PRO A 152 8.13 6.12 -59.83
N SER A 153 7.93 4.81 -59.68
CA SER A 153 8.61 3.89 -58.75
C SER A 153 10.00 3.49 -59.33
N PRO A 154 10.89 2.77 -58.63
CA PRO A 154 10.80 2.12 -57.32
C PRO A 154 11.68 2.71 -56.21
#